data_AF-A0A5P8WEB2-F1
#
_entry.id   AF-A0A5P8WEB2-F1
#
_cell.length_a   1.000
_cell.length_b   1.000
_cell.length_c   1.000
_cell.angle_alpha   90.00
_cell.angle_beta   90.00
_cell.angle_gamma   90.00
#
_symmetry.space_group_name_H-M   'P 1'
#
loop_
_entity.id
_entity.type
_entity.pdbx_description
1 polymer ?
#
loop_
_entity_poly.entity_id
_entity_poly.type
_entity_poly.pdbx_seq_one_letter_code
_entity_poly.pdbx_strand_id
1 'polypeptide(L)'
;MINKLIFTLNSELELTGKEIADALWLAVHIQPSQLVEDNNTNQSNSTLNALEKADEPLLNQTRDNIKSESSQKQSSKQEPQGDIYNPEKDTSGSNSGNLTFKVPDARSLREPLTLTRAMRPLMRRVPSSTNTVLDEAATVKRIADEKNWIPVLKPAMEPWLDIALVVDESASMLIWQHTITEFKRLLEHYGIFRDVRTWGLKIDEGAMRFC
;
A
#
# COMPACT_ATOMS: atom_id res chain seq x y z
N MET A 1 -22.75 -12.94 -22.46
CA MET A 1 -21.31 -13.31 -22.57
C MET A 1 -20.84 -14.16 -21.39
N ILE A 2 -21.14 -13.82 -20.13
CA ILE A 2 -20.67 -14.59 -18.95
C ILE A 2 -21.17 -16.06 -18.91
N ASN A 3 -22.42 -16.32 -19.31
CA ASN A 3 -22.99 -17.67 -19.28
C ASN A 3 -22.30 -18.65 -20.25
N LYS A 4 -21.74 -18.14 -21.35
CA LYS A 4 -20.99 -18.95 -22.31
C LYS A 4 -19.64 -19.38 -21.72
N LEU A 5 -18.98 -18.49 -20.98
CA LEU A 5 -17.71 -18.74 -20.29
C LEU A 5 -17.88 -19.76 -19.15
N ILE A 6 -18.95 -19.64 -18.37
CA ILE A 6 -19.26 -20.60 -17.29
C ILE A 6 -19.53 -22.00 -17.89
N PHE A 7 -20.27 -22.05 -19.00
CA PHE A 7 -20.56 -23.32 -19.67
C PHE A 7 -19.29 -23.98 -20.21
N THR A 8 -18.39 -23.24 -20.86
CA THR A 8 -17.13 -23.78 -21.40
C THR A 8 -16.19 -24.27 -20.32
N LEU A 9 -16.04 -23.52 -19.21
CA LEU A 9 -15.18 -23.92 -18.09
C LEU A 9 -15.68 -25.21 -17.41
N ASN A 10 -16.99 -25.39 -17.33
CA ASN A 10 -17.59 -26.60 -16.78
C ASN A 10 -17.48 -27.79 -17.76
N SER A 11 -17.66 -27.57 -19.06
CA SER A 11 -17.70 -28.68 -20.04
C SER A 11 -16.33 -29.17 -20.49
N GLU A 12 -15.32 -28.30 -20.56
CA GLU A 12 -14.00 -28.66 -21.11
C GLU A 12 -12.97 -29.03 -20.05
N LEU A 13 -13.09 -28.48 -18.84
CA LEU A 13 -12.14 -28.73 -17.74
C LEU A 13 -12.81 -29.39 -16.52
N GLU A 14 -14.11 -29.73 -16.58
CA GLU A 14 -14.88 -30.38 -15.50
C GLU A 14 -14.82 -29.65 -14.15
N LEU A 15 -14.64 -28.32 -14.14
CA LEU A 15 -14.55 -27.57 -12.89
C LEU A 15 -15.89 -27.55 -12.16
N THR A 16 -15.83 -27.80 -10.85
CA THR A 16 -16.96 -27.61 -9.95
C THR A 16 -17.33 -26.13 -9.82
N GLY A 17 -18.58 -25.84 -9.43
CA GLY A 17 -19.05 -24.46 -9.28
C GLY A 17 -18.21 -23.60 -8.32
N LYS A 18 -17.54 -24.23 -7.34
CA LYS A 18 -16.61 -23.56 -6.43
C LYS A 18 -15.31 -23.17 -7.14
N GLU A 19 -14.75 -24.08 -7.92
CA GLU A 19 -13.51 -23.83 -8.67
C GLU A 19 -13.73 -22.81 -9.78
N ILE A 20 -14.92 -22.76 -10.40
CA ILE A 20 -15.28 -21.71 -11.35
C ILE A 20 -15.33 -20.34 -10.66
N ALA A 21 -15.91 -20.26 -9.45
CA ALA A 21 -15.95 -19.02 -8.68
C ALA A 21 -14.54 -18.56 -8.28
N ASP A 22 -13.69 -19.48 -7.86
CA ASP A 22 -12.30 -19.21 -7.49
C ASP A 22 -11.47 -18.80 -8.72
N ALA A 23 -11.62 -19.46 -9.87
CA ALA A 23 -10.93 -19.10 -11.11
C ALA A 23 -11.35 -17.71 -11.63
N LEU A 24 -12.64 -17.38 -11.58
CA LEU A 24 -13.13 -16.05 -11.93
C LEU A 24 -12.64 -14.98 -10.95
N TRP A 25 -12.62 -15.30 -9.65
CA TRP A 25 -12.10 -14.40 -8.64
C TRP A 25 -10.59 -14.15 -8.82
N LEU A 26 -9.81 -15.20 -9.10
CA LEU A 26 -8.38 -15.11 -9.40
C LEU A 26 -8.10 -14.34 -10.69
N ALA A 27 -8.87 -14.55 -11.76
CA ALA A 27 -8.71 -13.82 -13.01
C ALA A 27 -8.88 -12.30 -12.85
N VAL A 28 -9.70 -11.86 -11.89
CA VAL A 28 -9.86 -10.44 -11.56
C VAL A 28 -8.69 -9.89 -10.74
N HIS A 29 -7.98 -10.73 -9.98
CA HIS A 29 -6.95 -10.33 -9.02
C HIS A 29 -5.51 -10.61 -9.48
N ILE A 30 -5.31 -11.48 -10.47
CA ILE A 30 -4.03 -11.73 -11.10
C ILE A 30 -3.89 -10.76 -12.27
N GLN A 31 -2.98 -9.79 -12.17
CA GLN A 31 -2.61 -8.96 -13.32
C GLN A 31 -2.08 -9.86 -14.43
N PRO A 32 -2.53 -9.73 -15.70
CA PRO A 32 -2.05 -10.54 -16.81
C PRO A 32 -0.60 -10.20 -17.10
N SER A 33 0.29 -10.86 -16.36
CA SER A 33 1.72 -10.71 -16.49
C SER A 33 2.17 -11.73 -17.52
N GLN A 34 2.34 -11.24 -18.75
CA GLN A 34 3.04 -11.88 -19.86
C GLN A 34 2.41 -13.16 -20.43
N LEU A 35 1.39 -12.99 -21.28
CA LEU A 35 1.28 -13.86 -22.45
C LEU A 35 2.35 -13.41 -23.46
N VAL A 36 3.52 -14.04 -23.41
CA VAL A 36 4.50 -13.93 -24.49
C VAL A 36 3.90 -14.66 -25.69
N GLU A 37 3.27 -13.90 -26.58
CA GLU A 37 3.01 -14.37 -27.94
C GLU A 37 4.36 -14.45 -28.65
N ASP A 38 4.84 -15.67 -28.86
CA ASP A 38 5.94 -15.98 -29.78
C ASP A 38 5.51 -15.61 -31.21
N ASN A 39 5.71 -14.35 -31.57
CA ASN A 39 5.56 -13.86 -32.92
C ASN A 39 6.88 -13.26 -33.40
N ASN A 40 7.68 -14.14 -34.02
CA ASN A 40 8.56 -13.88 -35.17
C ASN A 40 9.32 -12.54 -35.20
N THR A 41 10.65 -12.59 -35.12
CA THR A 41 11.49 -11.52 -35.69
C THR A 41 12.66 -12.11 -36.47
N ASN A 42 12.44 -12.23 -37.78
CA ASN A 42 13.49 -12.24 -38.77
C ASN A 42 14.06 -10.83 -38.91
N GLN A 43 15.39 -10.75 -39.01
CA GLN A 43 16.20 -9.79 -39.75
C GLN A 43 16.40 -8.36 -39.19
N SER A 44 17.63 -8.15 -38.69
CA SER A 44 18.66 -7.30 -39.32
C SER A 44 18.37 -5.82 -39.55
N ASN A 45 19.01 -4.94 -38.77
CA ASN A 45 20.20 -4.15 -39.19
C ASN A 45 20.33 -2.77 -38.50
N SER A 46 21.60 -2.36 -38.42
CA SER A 46 22.12 -0.97 -38.47
C SER A 46 22.16 -0.18 -37.15
N THR A 47 23.33 -0.14 -36.49
CA THR A 47 24.45 0.84 -36.65
C THR A 47 24.20 2.17 -35.98
N LEU A 48 24.99 2.50 -34.94
CA LEU A 48 25.62 3.81 -34.78
C LEU A 48 27.00 3.65 -34.11
N ASN A 49 28.04 3.88 -34.92
CA ASN A 49 29.42 4.23 -34.54
C ASN A 49 29.42 5.49 -33.66
N ALA A 50 30.14 5.54 -32.52
CA ALA A 50 31.59 5.72 -32.33
C ALA A 50 32.04 7.20 -32.26
N LEU A 51 32.66 7.57 -31.12
CA LEU A 51 33.70 8.58 -30.88
C LEU A 51 34.34 8.20 -29.51
N GLU A 52 35.35 7.32 -29.42
CA GLU A 52 36.82 7.61 -29.41
C GLU A 52 37.20 8.80 -28.49
N LYS A 53 38.19 8.78 -27.56
CA LYS A 53 39.49 8.06 -27.53
C LYS A 53 40.25 8.30 -26.19
N ALA A 54 40.96 7.27 -25.72
CA ALA A 54 42.32 7.15 -25.12
C ALA A 54 42.91 8.03 -23.96
N ASP A 55 43.44 7.29 -22.98
CA ASP A 55 44.75 7.36 -22.26
C ASP A 55 45.04 8.29 -21.03
N GLU A 56 45.72 7.66 -20.05
CA GLU A 56 45.99 7.88 -18.59
C GLU A 56 47.32 8.69 -18.28
N PRO A 57 47.90 8.78 -17.04
CA PRO A 57 47.46 9.29 -15.71
C PRO A 57 48.56 10.15 -14.95
N LEU A 58 48.34 10.65 -13.71
CA LEU A 58 49.45 10.86 -12.73
C LEU A 58 49.03 11.00 -11.23
N LEU A 59 49.51 10.04 -10.42
CA LEU A 59 50.07 10.08 -9.04
C LEU A 59 49.36 10.74 -7.83
N ASN A 60 49.03 9.91 -6.82
CA ASN A 60 49.69 9.78 -5.48
C ASN A 60 48.70 9.37 -4.38
N GLN A 61 48.72 8.12 -3.92
CA GLN A 61 49.52 7.57 -2.79
C GLN A 61 49.10 8.05 -1.38
N THR A 62 48.46 7.18 -0.61
CA THR A 62 48.96 6.65 0.69
C THR A 62 48.09 5.44 1.08
N ARG A 63 48.60 4.21 0.96
CA ARG A 63 49.03 3.34 2.07
C ARG A 63 48.07 3.34 3.27
N ASP A 64 47.32 2.26 3.45
CA ASP A 64 47.81 1.23 4.38
C ASP A 64 47.21 -0.15 4.12
N ASN A 65 48.09 -1.11 4.38
CA ASN A 65 48.02 -2.53 4.15
C ASN A 65 47.36 -3.19 5.38
N ILE A 66 46.61 -4.29 5.21
CA ILE A 66 46.79 -5.57 5.91
C ILE A 66 45.66 -6.53 5.49
N LYS A 67 46.11 -7.52 4.71
CA LYS A 67 45.71 -8.94 4.65
C LYS A 67 44.22 -9.32 4.60
N SER A 68 43.88 -9.76 3.40
CA SER A 68 43.05 -10.92 3.08
C SER A 68 43.33 -12.13 3.99
N GLU A 69 42.27 -12.68 4.59
CA GLU A 69 42.16 -14.11 4.84
C GLU A 69 40.95 -14.65 4.10
N SER A 70 41.27 -15.58 3.21
CA SER A 70 40.38 -16.40 2.41
C SER A 70 39.41 -17.19 3.30
N SER A 71 38.14 -17.19 2.92
CA SER A 71 37.25 -18.31 3.22
C SER A 71 36.37 -18.56 2.00
N GLN A 72 36.85 -19.49 1.18
CA GLN A 72 36.06 -20.18 0.18
C GLN A 72 34.87 -20.83 0.88
N LYS A 73 33.64 -20.49 0.48
CA LYS A 73 32.48 -21.34 0.73
C LYS A 73 31.91 -21.74 -0.63
N GLN A 74 32.21 -22.98 -0.99
CA GLN A 74 31.78 -23.61 -2.23
C GLN A 74 30.25 -23.56 -2.34
N SER A 75 29.84 -23.08 -3.50
CA SER A 75 28.49 -23.18 -4.04
C SER A 75 28.15 -24.65 -4.29
N SER A 76 27.15 -25.18 -3.60
CA SER A 76 26.34 -26.27 -4.12
C SER A 76 24.96 -25.71 -4.44
N LYS A 77 24.73 -25.52 -5.74
CA LYS A 77 23.45 -25.13 -6.32
C LYS A 77 22.49 -26.32 -6.18
N GLN A 78 21.49 -26.22 -5.32
CA GLN A 78 20.35 -27.14 -5.31
C GLN A 78 19.13 -26.36 -5.79
N GLU A 79 18.53 -26.85 -6.88
CA GLU A 79 17.24 -26.39 -7.38
C GLU A 79 16.18 -26.66 -6.30
N PRO A 80 15.30 -25.70 -5.97
CA PRO A 80 14.21 -25.96 -5.05
C PRO A 80 13.17 -26.83 -5.78
N GLN A 81 13.24 -28.15 -5.58
CA GLN A 81 12.11 -29.02 -5.90
C GLN A 81 10.98 -28.67 -4.92
N GLY A 82 9.95 -27.99 -5.42
CA GLY A 82 8.74 -27.71 -4.68
C GLY A 82 7.89 -28.97 -4.60
N ASP A 83 8.01 -29.70 -3.49
CA ASP A 83 7.08 -30.78 -3.19
C ASP A 83 5.68 -30.21 -2.90
N ILE A 84 4.68 -30.71 -3.64
CA ILE A 84 3.27 -30.41 -3.42
C ILE A 84 2.86 -31.09 -2.10
N TYR A 85 2.58 -30.28 -1.07
CA TYR A 85 2.17 -30.79 0.24
C TYR A 85 0.71 -31.25 0.20
N ASN A 86 0.49 -32.57 0.21
CA ASN A 86 -0.82 -33.18 0.47
C ASN A 86 -0.95 -33.43 1.98
N PRO A 87 -1.88 -32.77 2.71
CA PRO A 87 -2.03 -32.99 4.14
C PRO A 87 -2.89 -34.25 4.39
N GLU A 88 -2.32 -35.43 4.14
CA GLU A 88 -2.86 -36.66 4.73
C GLU A 88 -2.28 -36.86 6.13
N LYS A 89 -3.19 -37.09 7.08
CA LYS A 89 -2.92 -37.22 8.50
C LYS A 89 -2.13 -38.50 8.79
N ASP A 90 -0.82 -38.39 8.94
CA ASP A 90 -0.04 -39.40 9.66
C ASP A 90 0.28 -38.92 11.08
N THR A 91 -0.48 -39.46 12.02
CA THR A 91 -0.19 -39.41 13.45
C THR A 91 1.05 -40.26 13.74
N SER A 92 2.24 -39.66 13.74
CA SER A 92 3.37 -40.05 14.61
C SER A 92 4.49 -39.00 14.60
N GLY A 93 4.62 -38.30 15.73
CA GLY A 93 5.91 -37.89 16.29
C GLY A 93 6.91 -37.16 15.41
N SER A 94 6.58 -35.93 15.00
CA SER A 94 7.59 -34.89 14.82
C SER A 94 6.92 -33.55 15.10
N ASN A 95 7.60 -32.68 15.83
CA ASN A 95 7.15 -31.33 16.12
C ASN A 95 7.29 -30.48 14.84
N SER A 96 6.51 -30.82 13.81
CA SER A 96 6.33 -30.00 12.61
C SER A 96 5.56 -28.76 13.05
N GLY A 97 6.31 -27.80 13.58
CA GLY A 97 5.78 -26.50 13.97
C GLY A 97 5.00 -25.94 12.79
N ASN A 98 3.69 -25.81 12.96
CA ASN A 98 2.86 -25.06 12.03
C ASN A 98 3.49 -23.66 11.94
N LEU A 99 4.15 -23.39 10.81
CA LEU A 99 4.71 -22.08 10.50
C LEU A 99 3.52 -21.14 10.26
N THR A 100 3.06 -20.49 11.32
CA THR A 100 2.12 -19.37 11.22
C THR A 100 2.83 -18.20 10.57
N PHE A 101 2.57 -17.99 9.28
CA PHE A 101 2.98 -16.78 8.58
C PHE A 101 1.83 -15.77 8.61
N LYS A 102 2.15 -14.51 8.89
CA LYS A 102 1.17 -13.43 8.90
C LYS A 102 0.89 -13.02 7.46
N VAL A 103 -0.31 -13.29 6.98
CA VAL A 103 -0.80 -12.72 5.71
C VAL A 103 -1.37 -11.33 6.00
N PRO A 104 -1.09 -10.33 5.15
CA PRO A 104 -1.74 -9.03 5.24
C PRO A 104 -3.26 -9.19 5.21
N ASP A 105 -3.96 -8.46 6.07
CA ASP A 105 -5.42 -8.47 6.08
C ASP A 105 -5.96 -7.97 4.74
N ALA A 106 -7.06 -8.56 4.28
CA ALA A 106 -7.67 -8.15 3.03
C ALA A 106 -8.31 -6.77 3.23
N ARG A 107 -8.05 -5.83 2.32
CA ARG A 107 -8.64 -4.48 2.40
C ARG A 107 -10.17 -4.57 2.40
N SER A 108 -10.81 -4.02 3.43
CA SER A 108 -12.28 -3.93 3.50
C SER A 108 -12.82 -2.90 2.52
N LEU A 109 -12.12 -1.76 2.39
CA LEU A 109 -12.47 -0.68 1.49
C LEU A 109 -11.91 -0.98 0.09
N ARG A 110 -12.81 -1.35 -0.83
CA ARG A 110 -12.45 -1.68 -2.23
C ARG A 110 -11.79 -0.52 -2.96
N GLU A 111 -12.35 0.69 -2.85
CA GLU A 111 -11.92 1.87 -3.62
C GLU A 111 -11.72 3.12 -2.74
N PRO A 112 -10.67 3.16 -1.91
CA PRO A 112 -10.45 4.28 -0.99
C PRO A 112 -10.25 5.61 -1.73
N LEU A 113 -9.61 5.61 -2.91
CA LEU A 113 -9.35 6.83 -3.69
C LEU A 113 -10.64 7.44 -4.27
N THR A 114 -11.57 6.60 -4.72
CA THR A 114 -12.87 7.06 -5.21
C THR A 114 -13.64 7.75 -4.09
N LEU A 115 -13.61 7.18 -2.88
CA LEU A 115 -14.22 7.77 -1.70
C LEU A 115 -13.59 9.12 -1.33
N THR A 116 -12.26 9.20 -1.28
CA THR A 116 -11.57 10.48 -1.01
C THR A 116 -11.90 11.54 -2.06
N ARG A 117 -11.97 11.17 -3.34
CA ARG A 117 -12.36 12.10 -4.42
C ARG A 117 -13.79 12.62 -4.22
N ALA A 118 -14.72 11.75 -3.82
CA ALA A 118 -16.09 12.15 -3.51
C ALA A 118 -16.15 13.11 -2.31
N MET A 119 -15.23 12.99 -1.34
CA MET A 119 -15.13 13.90 -0.20
C MET A 119 -14.36 15.20 -0.47
N ARG A 120 -13.74 15.36 -1.64
CA ARG A 120 -12.98 16.57 -2.01
C ARG A 120 -13.74 17.89 -1.77
N PRO A 121 -15.06 18.01 -2.04
CA PRO A 121 -15.80 19.24 -1.74
C PRO A 121 -15.78 19.64 -0.26
N LEU A 122 -15.56 18.69 0.64
CA LEU A 122 -15.47 18.90 2.08
C LEU A 122 -14.04 19.25 2.54
N MET A 123 -13.02 19.10 1.68
CA MET A 123 -11.60 19.33 1.99
C MET A 123 -11.20 20.82 1.88
N ARG A 124 -12.02 21.73 2.41
CA ARG A 124 -11.70 23.17 2.43
C ARG A 124 -10.82 23.51 3.62
N ARG A 125 -9.82 24.36 3.40
CA ARG A 125 -8.99 24.95 4.47
C ARG A 125 -9.41 26.38 4.77
N VAL A 126 -9.32 26.76 6.03
CA VAL A 126 -9.64 28.09 6.55
C VAL A 126 -8.52 28.59 7.47
N PRO A 127 -8.33 29.92 7.62
CA PRO A 127 -7.44 30.46 8.63
C PRO A 127 -7.90 30.03 10.03
N SER A 128 -6.96 29.46 10.79
CA SER A 128 -7.15 29.11 12.19
C SER A 128 -7.29 30.37 13.02
N SER A 129 -8.24 30.37 13.97
CA SER A 129 -8.41 31.47 14.92
C SER A 129 -7.41 31.43 16.07
N THR A 130 -6.85 30.25 16.36
CA THR A 130 -6.02 30.01 17.56
C THR A 130 -4.56 29.76 17.19
N ASN A 131 -4.31 29.12 16.05
CA ASN A 131 -2.97 28.69 15.69
C ASN A 131 -2.35 29.66 14.67
N THR A 132 -1.10 30.06 14.90
CA THR A 132 -0.35 30.96 14.02
C THR A 132 0.98 30.33 13.63
N VAL A 133 1.37 30.51 12.38
CA VAL A 133 2.64 30.05 11.83
C VAL A 133 3.50 31.24 11.42
N LEU A 134 4.81 31.04 11.42
CA LEU A 134 5.77 32.03 10.94
C LEU A 134 5.56 32.26 9.44
N ASP A 135 5.36 33.51 9.04
CA ASP A 135 5.49 33.90 7.64
C ASP A 135 6.97 34.16 7.35
N GLU A 136 7.66 33.11 6.90
CA GLU A 136 9.08 33.15 6.59
C GLU A 136 9.40 34.22 5.54
N ALA A 137 8.58 34.34 4.49
CA ALA A 137 8.82 35.31 3.42
C ALA A 137 8.67 36.75 3.91
N ALA A 138 7.61 37.05 4.68
CA ALA A 138 7.41 38.37 5.27
C ALA A 138 8.49 38.69 6.31
N THR A 139 8.93 37.68 7.08
CA THR A 139 9.99 37.84 8.08
C THR A 139 11.34 38.13 7.43
N VAL A 140 11.75 37.37 6.41
CA VAL A 140 13.00 37.60 5.67
C VAL A 140 13.00 38.97 5.02
N LYS A 141 11.88 39.36 4.39
CA LYS A 141 11.74 40.68 3.79
C LYS A 141 11.89 41.79 4.84
N ARG A 142 11.22 41.65 5.99
CA ARG A 142 11.31 42.62 7.09
C ARG A 142 12.73 42.73 7.66
N ILE A 143 13.43 41.60 7.80
CA ILE A 143 14.83 41.60 8.24
C ILE A 143 15.71 42.30 7.19
N ALA A 144 15.50 42.03 5.90
CA ALA A 144 16.27 42.66 4.83
C ALA A 144 16.04 44.19 4.78
N ASP A 145 14.78 44.62 4.90
CA ASP A 145 14.40 46.03 4.73
C ASP A 145 14.63 46.86 6.01
N GLU A 146 14.27 46.32 7.18
CA GLU A 146 14.26 47.04 8.46
C GLU A 146 15.40 46.63 9.41
N LYS A 147 16.17 45.57 9.09
CA LYS A 147 17.15 44.92 10.00
C LYS A 147 16.55 44.52 11.35
N ASN A 148 15.24 44.36 11.40
CA ASN A 148 14.49 44.00 12.59
C ASN A 148 14.23 42.49 12.62
N TRP A 149 14.66 41.82 13.70
CA TRP A 149 14.65 40.35 13.84
C TRP A 149 13.36 39.80 14.44
N ILE A 150 12.26 40.58 14.39
CA ILE A 150 10.98 40.17 14.93
C ILE A 150 10.22 39.32 13.89
N PRO A 151 9.82 38.08 14.23
CA PRO A 151 9.06 37.21 13.33
C PRO A 151 7.69 37.79 13.00
N VAL A 152 7.29 37.69 11.72
CA VAL A 152 5.94 38.04 11.27
C VAL A 152 5.09 36.78 11.29
N LEU A 153 4.00 36.75 12.05
CA LEU A 153 3.12 35.59 12.17
C LEU A 153 1.88 35.75 11.29
N LYS A 154 1.39 34.64 10.75
CA LYS A 154 0.10 34.55 10.04
C LYS A 154 -0.76 33.40 10.58
N PRO A 155 -2.10 33.47 10.44
CA PRO A 155 -2.98 32.36 10.80
C PRO A 155 -2.57 31.06 10.09
N ALA A 156 -2.48 29.96 10.84
CA ALA A 156 -2.24 28.63 10.26
C ALA A 156 -3.45 28.22 9.42
N MET A 157 -3.25 27.53 8.30
CA MET A 157 -4.38 26.97 7.54
C MET A 157 -4.79 25.64 8.15
N GLU A 158 -6.05 25.45 8.52
CA GLU A 158 -6.58 24.21 9.09
C GLU A 158 -7.84 23.73 8.35
N PRO A 159 -8.22 22.45 8.43
CA PRO A 159 -9.50 21.98 7.89
C PRO A 159 -10.69 22.69 8.55
N TRP A 160 -11.72 22.97 7.76
CA TRP A 160 -12.87 23.76 8.21
C TRP A 160 -13.95 22.99 8.96
N LEU A 161 -13.96 21.65 8.90
CA LEU A 161 -14.99 20.80 9.50
C LEU A 161 -14.40 19.79 10.47
N ASP A 162 -15.23 19.40 11.43
CA ASP A 162 -15.04 18.23 12.30
C ASP A 162 -16.01 17.14 11.89
N ILE A 163 -15.66 15.87 12.15
CA ILE A 163 -16.54 14.73 11.90
C ILE A 163 -16.69 13.85 13.14
N ALA A 164 -17.91 13.39 13.38
CA ALA A 164 -18.25 12.38 14.36
C ALA A 164 -18.83 11.16 13.65
N LEU A 165 -18.09 10.04 13.67
CA LEU A 165 -18.52 8.77 13.14
C LEU A 165 -19.30 8.01 14.21
N VAL A 166 -20.61 7.90 14.04
CA VAL A 166 -21.49 7.14 14.94
C VAL A 166 -21.70 5.74 14.37
N VAL A 167 -21.40 4.72 15.16
CA VAL A 167 -21.38 3.31 14.75
C VAL A 167 -22.33 2.52 15.62
N ASP A 168 -23.28 1.79 15.02
CA ASP A 168 -24.11 0.83 15.75
C ASP A 168 -23.26 -0.25 16.45
N GLU A 169 -23.53 -0.54 17.71
CA GLU A 169 -22.89 -1.59 18.50
C GLU A 169 -23.70 -2.91 18.56
N SER A 170 -24.62 -3.13 17.62
CA SER A 170 -25.32 -4.40 17.47
C SER A 170 -24.37 -5.55 17.04
N ALA A 171 -24.77 -6.80 17.31
CA ALA A 171 -24.00 -7.99 16.94
C ALA A 171 -23.72 -8.09 15.42
N SER A 172 -24.62 -7.54 14.60
CA SER A 172 -24.45 -7.44 13.15
C SER A 172 -23.25 -6.57 12.74
N MET A 173 -22.78 -5.68 13.61
CA MET A 173 -21.66 -4.80 13.33
C MET A 173 -20.29 -5.46 13.48
N LEU A 174 -20.21 -6.68 14.03
CA LEU A 174 -18.95 -7.44 14.18
C LEU A 174 -18.18 -7.58 12.85
N ILE A 175 -18.88 -7.91 11.77
CA ILE A 175 -18.28 -8.04 10.43
C ILE A 175 -17.85 -6.69 9.82
N TRP A 176 -18.35 -5.57 10.34
CA TRP A 176 -18.07 -4.22 9.83
C TRP A 176 -16.96 -3.50 10.60
N GLN A 177 -16.53 -4.03 11.75
CA GLN A 177 -15.50 -3.40 12.60
C GLN A 177 -14.22 -3.08 11.83
N HIS A 178 -13.78 -4.00 10.97
CA HIS A 178 -12.61 -3.80 10.14
C HIS A 178 -12.83 -2.65 9.14
N THR A 179 -13.96 -2.63 8.42
CA THR A 179 -14.35 -1.56 7.49
C THR A 179 -14.41 -0.19 8.16
N ILE A 180 -15.00 -0.12 9.35
CA ILE A 180 -15.15 1.12 10.12
C ILE A 180 -13.78 1.64 10.56
N THR A 181 -12.91 0.74 11.00
CA THR A 181 -11.53 1.07 11.38
C THR A 181 -10.73 1.58 10.17
N GLU A 182 -10.84 0.92 9.02
CA GLU A 182 -10.20 1.38 7.78
C GLU A 182 -10.76 2.74 7.33
N PHE A 183 -12.07 2.94 7.43
CA PHE A 183 -12.70 4.20 7.05
C PHE A 183 -12.27 5.34 7.97
N LYS A 184 -12.25 5.12 9.29
CA LYS A 184 -11.70 6.08 10.26
C LYS A 184 -10.25 6.45 9.91
N ARG A 185 -9.40 5.45 9.67
CA ARG A 185 -7.99 5.69 9.28
C ARG A 185 -7.88 6.48 7.99
N LEU A 186 -8.75 6.21 7.01
CA LEU A 186 -8.80 6.97 5.77
C LEU A 186 -9.09 8.45 6.06
N LEU A 187 -10.11 8.74 6.86
CA LEU A 187 -10.48 10.11 7.22
C LEU A 187 -9.34 10.85 7.94
N GLU A 188 -8.65 10.18 8.85
CA GLU A 188 -7.49 10.72 9.58
C GLU A 188 -6.30 10.99 8.64
N HIS A 189 -5.95 10.05 7.76
CA HIS A 189 -4.78 10.15 6.88
C HIS A 189 -4.92 11.26 5.83
N TYR A 190 -6.12 11.46 5.28
CA TYR A 190 -6.32 12.48 4.25
C TYR A 190 -6.46 13.90 4.81
N GLY A 191 -6.50 14.07 6.13
CA GLY A 191 -6.57 15.38 6.79
C GLY A 191 -7.78 16.22 6.33
N ILE A 192 -8.87 15.55 5.96
CA ILE A 192 -10.11 16.15 5.44
C ILE A 192 -10.79 16.97 6.53
N PHE A 193 -10.73 16.47 7.76
CA PHE A 193 -11.36 17.04 8.94
C PHE A 193 -10.31 17.47 9.95
N ARG A 194 -10.66 18.47 10.75
CA ARG A 194 -9.82 19.00 11.83
C ARG A 194 -9.81 18.04 13.00
N ASP A 195 -10.97 17.45 13.30
CA ASP A 195 -11.14 16.42 14.32
C ASP A 195 -11.97 15.25 13.78
N VAL A 196 -11.58 14.02 14.14
CA VAL A 196 -12.24 12.77 13.75
C VAL A 196 -12.58 11.99 15.00
N ARG A 197 -13.83 12.10 15.46
CA ARG A 197 -14.34 11.36 16.62
C ARG A 197 -15.12 10.13 16.20
N THR A 198 -15.13 9.11 17.04
CA THR A 198 -15.92 7.90 16.84
C THR A 198 -16.73 7.63 18.09
N TRP A 199 -18.01 7.31 17.91
CA TRP A 199 -18.97 7.02 18.97
C TRP A 199 -19.66 5.71 18.66
N GLY A 200 -19.81 4.86 19.67
CA GLY A 200 -20.67 3.70 19.62
C GLY A 200 -22.13 4.10 19.88
N LEU A 201 -23.06 3.43 19.22
CA LEU A 201 -24.50 3.61 19.39
C LEU A 201 -25.09 2.31 19.89
N LYS A 202 -25.64 2.32 21.10
CA LYS A 202 -26.39 1.21 21.68
C LYS A 202 -27.86 1.54 21.74
N ILE A 203 -28.68 0.57 21.34
CA ILE A 203 -30.13 0.64 21.45
C ILE A 203 -30.55 -0.41 22.50
N ASP A 204 -30.77 0.05 23.73
CA ASP A 204 -31.26 -0.79 24.83
C ASP A 204 -32.71 -0.42 25.11
N GLU A 205 -33.65 -1.36 24.96
CA GLU A 205 -35.06 -1.24 25.39
C GLU A 205 -35.72 0.13 25.08
N GLY A 206 -35.48 0.67 23.88
CA GLY A 206 -36.07 1.95 23.42
C GLY A 206 -35.29 3.22 23.82
N ALA A 207 -34.20 3.09 24.57
CA ALA A 207 -33.25 4.17 24.87
C ALA A 207 -32.03 4.11 23.95
N MET A 208 -31.68 5.25 23.37
CA MET A 208 -30.49 5.43 22.54
C MET A 208 -29.34 5.98 23.39
N ARG A 209 -28.22 5.25 23.46
CA ARG A 209 -27.03 5.64 24.23
C ARG A 209 -25.81 5.72 23.33
N PHE A 210 -24.99 6.75 23.56
CA PHE A 210 -23.68 6.88 22.91
C PHE A 210 -22.58 6.40 23.87
N CYS A 211 -21.65 5.60 23.35
CA CYS A 211 -20.48 5.07 24.07
C CYS A 211 -19.18 5.58 23.46
#